data_AF-A0A6M0KWG6-F1
#
_entry.id   AF-A0A6M0KWG6-F1
#
_cell.length_a   1.000
_cell.length_b   1.000
_cell.length_c   1.000
_cell.angle_alpha   90.00
_cell.angle_beta   90.00
_cell.angle_gamma   90.00
#
_symmetry.space_group_name_H-M   'P 1'
#
loop_
_entity.id
_entity.type
_entity.pdbx_description
1 polymer ?
#
loop_
_entity_poly.entity_id
_entity_poly.type
_entity_poly.pdbx_seq_one_letter_code
_entity_poly.pdbx_strand_id
1 'polypeptide(L)'
;MAKKQYGTTIWGAELLNVLEQKTDYGRLGRGKTYANTGKVYNVSVKDSHIKARVRGNYSPYYSTSMDFTPFSKDEIETIKNILEKNPLILASIMNGDLPEAFLNLLFEAKISLFQNFKMSCSCPDFWGDYACKHIAGLYYIAVSEMDKNPFILFSLRGFDLVKHYNIESEIDIEYPLSLASWQDEEVSDEDMEIIKLSDSSGFILSMLNPNPPFASIDYREVMEEFYKKVPRALVQSISPIQNREMEDIERLLQNSDFEFVLNRDIYESSFSVTNPLLVDYKPLFSTMNVKFTKQGFTLSTTELFRLFISCEDESGSQSYRFLFYLFRVAYLMIEAKSFVPTVIEDKKDFSIAYRVLHSIPEVQQQLSSLARLAPKMVKHEKEYVDQRSSTEVILSCVISDFVVHMDFMHKKQKNNPPQISWSFFNANKFKVKGFEDENLASAIYNYFAIFDIIKSQYRYKIYIDKSDNYMLSIKVQNGDKEYLLNQSLSVLNKMEVLKFISFLNTYLPETSQLLENEMVELSKSKLEEFLLSTSTIISNLGIDIILPKELKNLLRPKLSLKVSSKAKNLQSFFDLQSMLEYDWQIAI
;
A
#
# COMPACT_ATOMS: atom_id res chain seq x y z
N MET A 1 3.98 -23.10 13.17
CA MET A 1 4.16 -21.65 13.06
C MET A 1 5.28 -21.36 12.07
N ALA A 2 5.06 -20.50 11.08
CA ALA A 2 6.17 -19.86 10.37
C ALA A 2 7.06 -19.17 11.42
N LYS A 3 8.38 -19.33 11.34
CA LYS A 3 9.30 -18.73 12.32
C LYS A 3 9.30 -17.22 12.07
N LYS A 4 9.02 -16.41 13.10
CA LYS A 4 9.14 -14.95 13.02
C LYS A 4 10.56 -14.58 12.57
N GLN A 5 10.63 -13.74 11.55
CA GLN A 5 11.88 -13.16 11.06
C GLN A 5 12.11 -11.85 11.83
N TYR A 6 13.38 -11.56 12.11
CA TYR A 6 13.82 -10.36 12.83
C TYR A 6 14.98 -9.79 12.04
N GLY A 7 15.18 -8.47 12.11
CA GLY A 7 16.20 -7.80 11.32
C GLY A 7 15.87 -7.87 9.84
N THR A 8 14.61 -7.59 9.51
CA THR A 8 14.11 -7.59 8.12
C THR A 8 14.53 -6.34 7.36
N THR A 9 14.91 -5.29 8.10
CA THR A 9 15.39 -4.01 7.60
C THR A 9 16.91 -3.89 7.77
N ILE A 10 17.53 -2.92 7.11
CA ILE A 10 18.99 -2.68 7.22
C ILE A 10 19.38 -2.38 8.68
N TRP A 11 18.63 -1.52 9.35
CA TRP A 11 18.91 -1.16 10.75
C TRP A 11 18.56 -2.28 11.73
N GLY A 12 17.53 -3.07 11.44
CA GLY A 12 17.22 -4.27 12.19
C GLY A 12 18.34 -5.31 12.12
N ALA A 13 18.92 -5.51 10.93
CA ALA A 13 20.08 -6.38 10.75
C ALA A 13 21.30 -5.86 11.53
N GLU A 14 21.57 -4.54 11.50
CA GLU A 14 22.63 -3.92 12.30
C GLU A 14 22.43 -4.10 13.81
N LEU A 15 21.21 -3.94 14.32
CA LEU A 15 20.91 -4.25 15.72
C LEU A 15 21.20 -5.71 16.06
N LEU A 16 20.81 -6.66 15.20
CA LEU A 16 21.12 -8.06 15.42
C LEU A 16 22.63 -8.32 15.44
N ASN A 17 23.40 -7.71 14.54
CA ASN A 17 24.86 -7.78 14.55
C ASN A 17 25.45 -7.35 15.90
N VAL A 18 24.90 -6.28 16.52
CA VAL A 18 25.31 -5.83 17.85
C VAL A 18 25.04 -6.88 18.93
N LEU A 19 23.88 -7.55 18.88
CA LEU A 19 23.57 -8.63 19.82
C LEU A 19 24.50 -9.84 19.62
N GLU A 20 24.79 -10.21 18.37
CA GLU A 20 25.65 -11.34 18.02
C GLU A 20 27.07 -11.18 18.57
N GLN A 21 27.58 -9.96 18.65
CA GLN A 21 28.89 -9.66 19.25
C GLN A 21 28.88 -9.77 20.79
N LYS A 22 27.71 -9.75 21.43
CA LYS A 22 27.56 -9.77 22.90
C LYS A 22 27.28 -11.16 23.47
N THR A 23 27.15 -12.22 22.67
CA THR A 23 26.88 -13.59 23.16
C THR A 23 27.19 -14.70 22.14
N ASP A 24 27.29 -15.95 22.58
CA ASP A 24 27.43 -17.13 21.73
C ASP A 24 26.13 -17.54 20.97
N TYR A 25 26.32 -18.29 19.89
CA TYR A 25 25.26 -18.85 19.03
C TYR A 25 24.20 -19.67 19.77
N GLY A 26 24.60 -20.45 20.78
CA GLY A 26 23.69 -21.29 21.56
C GLY A 26 22.76 -20.47 22.45
N ARG A 27 23.21 -19.33 22.97
CA ARG A 27 22.38 -18.37 23.71
C ARG A 27 21.48 -17.55 22.77
N LEU A 28 21.97 -17.15 21.60
CA LEU A 28 21.16 -16.49 20.57
C LEU A 28 19.98 -17.37 20.14
N GLY A 29 20.23 -18.63 19.80
CA GLY A 29 19.17 -19.57 19.39
C GLY A 29 18.11 -19.80 20.48
N ARG A 30 18.54 -19.89 21.75
CA ARG A 30 17.61 -20.00 22.89
C ARG A 30 16.84 -18.71 23.13
N GLY A 31 17.47 -17.55 23.01
CA GLY A 31 16.81 -16.24 23.10
C GLY A 31 15.76 -16.05 22.01
N LYS A 32 16.10 -16.37 20.76
CA LYS A 32 15.15 -16.37 19.64
C LYS A 32 13.96 -17.30 19.88
N THR A 33 14.22 -18.46 20.48
CA THR A 33 13.14 -19.38 20.89
C THR A 33 12.24 -18.75 21.96
N TYR A 34 12.79 -18.00 22.93
CA TYR A 34 11.99 -17.31 23.94
C TYR A 34 11.12 -16.21 23.35
N ALA A 35 11.66 -15.41 22.43
CA ALA A 35 10.88 -14.42 21.69
C ALA A 35 9.73 -15.10 20.91
N ASN A 36 10.02 -16.16 20.16
CA ASN A 36 9.02 -16.84 19.32
C ASN A 36 7.96 -17.65 20.07
N THR A 37 8.17 -17.96 21.35
CA THR A 37 7.27 -18.82 22.14
C THR A 37 6.53 -18.05 23.23
N GLY A 38 6.46 -16.72 23.12
CA GLY A 38 5.73 -15.87 24.05
C GLY A 38 6.24 -15.96 25.49
N LYS A 39 7.56 -16.16 25.67
CA LYS A 39 8.21 -16.26 27.00
C LYS A 39 8.75 -14.93 27.49
N VAL A 40 8.62 -13.88 26.69
CA VAL A 40 8.92 -12.48 27.04
C VAL A 40 7.58 -11.78 27.28
N TYR A 41 7.40 -11.18 28.46
CA TYR A 41 6.15 -10.61 28.93
C TYR A 41 6.36 -9.19 29.42
N ASN A 42 5.28 -8.41 29.44
CA ASN A 42 5.25 -7.05 29.99
C ASN A 42 6.39 -6.19 29.45
N VAL A 43 6.64 -6.28 28.14
CA VAL A 43 7.60 -5.41 27.48
C VAL A 43 7.05 -3.99 27.57
N SER A 44 7.86 -3.09 28.08
CA SER A 44 7.54 -1.68 28.21
C SER A 44 8.74 -0.87 27.78
N VAL A 45 8.47 0.16 26.98
CA VAL A 45 9.45 1.16 26.57
C VAL A 45 9.06 2.46 27.23
N LYS A 46 9.99 3.06 27.97
CA LYS A 46 9.81 4.37 28.57
C LYS A 46 11.14 5.12 28.51
N ASP A 47 11.11 6.28 27.87
CA ASP A 47 12.30 7.11 27.64
C ASP A 47 13.42 6.25 27.01
N SER A 48 14.58 6.16 27.66
CA SER A 48 15.72 5.35 27.20
C SER A 48 15.75 3.93 27.75
N HIS A 49 14.64 3.42 28.30
CA HIS A 49 14.59 2.14 29.01
C HIS A 49 13.61 1.16 28.38
N ILE A 50 14.11 -0.01 28.01
CA ILE A 50 13.29 -1.17 27.63
C ILE A 50 13.32 -2.17 28.78
N LYS A 51 12.17 -2.52 29.33
CA LYS A 51 12.04 -3.47 30.44
C LYS A 51 11.07 -4.59 30.09
N ALA A 52 11.37 -5.80 30.55
CA ALA A 52 10.49 -6.95 30.40
C ALA A 52 10.64 -7.94 31.54
N ARG A 53 9.67 -8.85 31.63
CA ARG A 53 9.71 -10.07 32.44
C ARG A 53 9.92 -11.26 31.52
N VAL A 54 10.94 -12.07 31.75
CA VAL A 54 11.23 -13.24 30.89
C VAL A 54 11.12 -14.52 31.70
N ARG A 55 10.40 -15.52 31.18
CA ARG A 55 10.19 -16.80 31.89
C ARG A 55 11.52 -17.45 32.29
N GLY A 56 11.63 -17.78 33.57
CA GLY A 56 12.81 -18.39 34.18
C GLY A 56 12.53 -19.75 34.80
N ASN A 57 13.58 -20.38 35.33
CA ASN A 57 13.49 -21.65 36.05
C ASN A 57 13.38 -21.49 37.57
N TYR A 58 14.01 -20.46 38.16
CA TYR A 58 14.16 -20.33 39.62
C TYR A 58 13.19 -19.34 40.27
N SER A 59 12.81 -18.30 39.53
CA SER A 59 11.64 -17.45 39.76
C SER A 59 10.77 -17.63 38.52
N PRO A 60 9.42 -17.62 38.60
CA PRO A 60 8.59 -17.82 37.40
C PRO A 60 8.99 -16.86 36.27
N TYR A 61 9.53 -15.68 36.63
CA TYR A 61 10.10 -14.71 35.70
C TYR A 61 11.39 -14.05 36.25
N TYR A 62 12.33 -13.73 35.36
CA TYR A 62 13.45 -12.83 35.60
C TYR A 62 13.13 -11.42 35.14
N SER A 63 13.66 -10.42 35.84
CA SER A 63 13.63 -9.03 35.38
C SER A 63 14.77 -8.81 34.39
N THR A 64 14.44 -8.23 33.24
CA THR A 64 15.40 -7.97 32.16
C THR A 64 15.23 -6.52 31.68
N SER A 65 16.33 -5.79 31.50
CA SER A 65 16.31 -4.44 30.93
C SER A 65 17.44 -4.19 29.95
N MET A 66 17.18 -3.23 29.05
CA MET A 66 18.16 -2.59 28.18
C MET A 66 18.01 -1.09 28.35
N ASP A 67 19.05 -0.45 28.86
CA ASP A 67 19.08 0.96 29.22
C ASP A 67 20.02 1.68 28.24
N PHE A 68 19.43 2.39 27.28
CA PHE A 68 20.15 3.11 26.23
C PHE A 68 20.75 4.40 26.80
N THR A 69 21.97 4.72 26.39
CA THR A 69 22.61 5.99 26.76
C THR A 69 22.05 7.08 25.86
N PRO A 70 21.42 8.15 26.40
CA PRO A 70 20.94 9.24 25.57
C PRO A 70 22.06 9.88 24.74
N PHE A 71 21.70 10.45 23.58
CA PHE A 71 22.60 11.30 22.83
C PHE A 71 23.03 12.51 23.68
N SER A 72 24.30 12.88 23.57
CA SER A 72 24.79 14.17 24.02
C SER A 72 24.15 15.30 23.22
N LYS A 73 24.20 16.53 23.77
CA LYS A 73 23.68 17.72 23.07
C LYS A 73 24.37 17.94 21.72
N ASP A 74 25.68 17.68 21.65
CA ASP A 74 26.47 17.85 20.44
C ASP A 74 26.13 16.80 19.38
N GLU A 75 25.87 15.55 19.78
CA GLU A 75 25.37 14.52 18.88
C GLU A 75 24.00 14.89 18.33
N ILE A 76 23.06 15.34 19.18
CA ILE A 76 21.74 15.79 18.75
C ILE A 76 21.85 16.92 17.73
N GLU A 77 22.70 17.92 18.00
CA GLU A 77 22.89 19.05 17.09
C GLU A 77 23.53 18.61 15.76
N THR A 78 24.45 17.65 15.79
CA THR A 78 25.03 17.07 14.58
C THR A 78 23.98 16.31 13.76
N ILE A 79 23.12 15.52 14.42
CA ILE A 79 22.01 14.80 13.75
C ILE A 79 21.07 15.80 13.08
N LYS A 80 20.68 16.88 13.76
CA LYS A 80 19.84 17.94 13.16
C LYS A 80 20.49 18.55 11.93
N ASN A 81 21.77 18.93 12.02
CA ASN A 81 22.52 19.48 10.89
C ASN A 81 22.56 18.51 9.69
N ILE A 82 22.65 17.19 9.93
CA ILE A 82 22.58 16.18 8.87
C ILE A 82 21.19 16.17 8.23
N LEU A 83 20.12 16.13 9.03
CA LEU A 83 18.73 16.09 8.54
C LEU A 83 18.34 17.39 7.80
N GLU A 84 18.79 18.54 8.27
CA GLU A 84 18.55 19.84 7.64
C GLU A 84 19.21 19.96 6.26
N LYS A 85 20.43 19.41 6.12
CA LYS A 85 21.15 19.33 4.84
C LYS A 85 20.63 18.26 3.89
N ASN A 86 19.92 17.26 4.42
CA ASN A 86 19.45 16.11 3.66
C ASN A 86 17.97 15.85 3.95
N PRO A 87 17.06 16.75 3.51
CA PRO A 87 15.66 16.70 3.90
C PRO A 87 14.93 15.42 3.45
N LEU A 88 15.42 14.73 2.41
CA LEU A 88 14.88 13.43 2.00
C LEU A 88 15.08 12.33 3.05
N ILE A 89 16.10 12.43 3.91
CA ILE A 89 16.33 11.44 4.96
C ILE A 89 15.17 11.44 5.95
N LEU A 90 14.77 12.62 6.44
CA LEU A 90 13.65 12.73 7.38
C LEU A 90 12.35 12.23 6.72
N ALA A 91 12.13 12.58 5.47
CA ALA A 91 10.98 12.12 4.70
C ALA A 91 10.94 10.59 4.51
N SER A 92 12.09 9.94 4.26
CA SER A 92 12.18 8.47 4.24
C SER A 92 11.82 7.86 5.60
N ILE A 93 12.29 8.45 6.71
CA ILE A 93 11.96 7.99 8.07
C ILE A 93 10.45 8.10 8.34
N MET A 94 9.82 9.18 7.86
CA MET A 94 8.36 9.35 7.93
C MET A 94 7.61 8.28 7.13
N ASN A 95 8.20 7.81 6.03
CA ASN A 95 7.69 6.70 5.22
C ASN A 95 8.05 5.32 5.79
N GLY A 96 8.61 5.26 7.00
CA GLY A 96 8.95 4.02 7.70
C GLY A 96 10.28 3.38 7.29
N ASP A 97 11.11 4.08 6.52
CA ASP A 97 12.43 3.61 6.07
C ASP A 97 13.58 4.38 6.74
N LEU A 98 14.69 3.71 7.05
CA LEU A 98 15.91 4.36 7.54
C LEU A 98 17.02 4.21 6.49
N PRO A 99 17.27 5.25 5.66
CA PRO A 99 18.17 5.14 4.53
C PRO A 99 19.61 4.80 4.92
N GLU A 100 20.26 3.92 4.15
CA GLU A 100 21.68 3.57 4.34
C GLU A 100 22.59 4.80 4.29
N ALA A 101 22.29 5.76 3.41
CA ALA A 101 23.00 7.04 3.34
C ALA A 101 23.01 7.78 4.69
N PHE A 102 21.92 7.72 5.46
CA PHE A 102 21.89 8.34 6.78
C PHE A 102 22.75 7.60 7.78
N LEU A 103 22.71 6.26 7.77
CA LEU A 103 23.56 5.44 8.63
C LEU A 103 25.05 5.73 8.38
N ASN A 104 25.45 5.89 7.11
CA ASN A 104 26.81 6.26 6.74
C ASN A 104 27.21 7.65 7.26
N LEU A 105 26.33 8.66 7.13
CA LEU A 105 26.57 10.00 7.67
C LEU A 105 26.71 10.01 9.20
N LEU A 106 25.90 9.22 9.91
CA LEU A 106 26.02 9.06 11.35
C LEU A 106 27.35 8.37 11.74
N PHE A 107 27.74 7.34 10.99
CA PHE A 107 29.01 6.64 11.19
C PHE A 107 30.22 7.57 10.98
N GLU A 108 30.22 8.36 9.90
CA GLU A 108 31.27 9.37 9.62
C GLU A 108 31.35 10.43 10.72
N ALA A 109 30.19 10.84 11.26
CA ALA A 109 30.09 11.73 12.41
C ALA A 109 30.45 11.06 13.75
N LYS A 110 30.82 9.77 13.74
CA LYS A 110 31.13 8.95 14.93
C LYS A 110 29.97 8.83 15.92
N ILE A 111 28.74 8.96 15.43
CA ILE A 111 27.52 8.82 16.20
C ILE A 111 27.04 7.38 16.07
N SER A 112 27.16 6.62 17.15
CA SER A 112 26.59 5.27 17.19
C SER A 112 25.09 5.36 17.47
N LEU A 113 24.26 4.75 16.64
CA LEU A 113 22.81 4.60 16.87
C LEU A 113 22.49 3.35 17.71
N PHE A 114 23.25 2.27 17.53
CA PHE A 114 22.86 0.92 17.97
C PHE A 114 23.60 0.37 19.20
N GLN A 115 24.83 0.82 19.47
CA GLN A 115 25.74 0.10 20.41
C GLN A 115 25.67 0.61 21.85
N ASN A 116 25.23 1.85 22.06
CA ASN A 116 25.33 2.55 23.34
C ASN A 116 24.16 2.21 24.29
N PHE A 117 24.19 1.01 24.87
CA PHE A 117 23.23 0.58 25.88
C PHE A 117 23.84 -0.38 26.90
N LYS A 118 23.32 -0.33 28.13
CA LYS A 118 23.62 -1.25 29.22
C LYS A 118 22.54 -2.32 29.31
N MET A 119 22.95 -3.52 29.68
CA MET A 119 22.05 -4.66 29.86
C MET A 119 21.95 -5.01 31.34
N SER A 120 20.78 -5.45 31.79
CA SER A 120 20.63 -6.00 33.14
C SER A 120 19.67 -7.17 33.13
N CYS A 121 20.03 -8.26 33.79
CA CYS A 121 19.13 -9.39 33.98
C CYS A 121 19.33 -10.02 35.35
N SER A 122 18.23 -10.31 36.05
CA SER A 122 18.26 -10.94 37.38
C SER A 122 18.52 -12.46 37.33
N CYS A 123 18.99 -13.01 36.21
CA CYS A 123 19.26 -14.43 36.06
C CYS A 123 20.71 -14.76 36.44
N PRO A 124 20.98 -15.97 36.96
CA PRO A 124 22.35 -16.36 37.33
C PRO A 124 23.30 -16.47 36.13
N ASP A 125 22.76 -16.60 34.91
CA ASP A 125 23.53 -16.72 33.66
C ASP A 125 24.04 -15.38 33.11
N PHE A 126 23.66 -14.25 33.71
CA PHE A 126 24.02 -12.91 33.24
C PHE A 126 25.28 -12.40 33.95
N TRP A 127 26.25 -11.92 33.18
CA TRP A 127 27.51 -11.42 33.72
C TRP A 127 28.10 -10.33 32.81
N GLY A 128 28.36 -9.15 33.38
CA GLY A 128 28.93 -8.01 32.66
C GLY A 128 28.14 -7.63 31.40
N ASP A 129 28.84 -7.52 30.28
CA ASP A 129 28.24 -7.22 28.97
C ASP A 129 27.87 -8.46 28.15
N TYR A 130 27.97 -9.66 28.72
CA TYR A 130 27.65 -10.91 28.04
C TYR A 130 26.15 -11.22 28.12
N ALA A 131 25.45 -11.12 26.98
CA ALA A 131 24.01 -11.29 26.93
C ALA A 131 23.59 -12.73 27.29
N CYS A 132 22.64 -12.88 28.21
CA CYS A 132 22.00 -14.16 28.47
C CYS A 132 20.85 -14.42 27.49
N LYS A 133 20.32 -15.64 27.47
CA LYS A 133 19.15 -15.99 26.64
C LYS A 133 17.92 -15.09 26.92
N HIS A 134 17.78 -14.55 28.13
CA HIS A 134 16.66 -13.67 28.49
C HIS A 134 16.83 -12.27 27.88
N ILE A 135 18.05 -11.73 27.93
CA ILE A 135 18.43 -10.49 27.23
C ILE A 135 18.25 -10.67 25.73
N ALA A 136 18.79 -11.74 25.15
CA ALA A 136 18.64 -12.03 23.73
C ALA A 136 17.15 -12.13 23.34
N GLY A 137 16.32 -12.76 24.17
CA GLY A 137 14.87 -12.80 23.97
C GLY A 137 14.23 -11.41 23.94
N LEU A 138 14.53 -10.54 24.91
CA LEU A 138 14.07 -9.15 24.91
C LEU A 138 14.58 -8.36 23.70
N TYR A 139 15.84 -8.58 23.32
CA TYR A 139 16.49 -7.89 22.20
C TYR A 139 15.80 -8.23 20.87
N TYR A 140 15.49 -9.50 20.60
CA TYR A 140 14.72 -9.87 19.40
C TYR A 140 13.35 -9.17 19.33
N ILE A 141 12.64 -9.07 20.46
CA ILE A 141 11.35 -8.39 20.53
C ILE A 141 11.51 -6.89 20.26
N ALA A 142 12.52 -6.26 20.84
CA ALA A 142 12.83 -4.85 20.62
C ALA A 142 13.19 -4.57 19.15
N VAL A 143 14.03 -5.41 18.54
CA VAL A 143 14.38 -5.32 17.10
C VAL A 143 13.14 -5.44 16.23
N SER A 144 12.20 -6.35 16.56
CA SER A 144 10.97 -6.50 15.79
C SER A 144 10.10 -5.23 15.78
N GLU A 145 10.13 -4.43 16.85
CA GLU A 145 9.40 -3.15 16.89
C GLU A 145 10.16 -2.04 16.18
N MET A 146 11.49 -2.00 16.34
CA MET A 146 12.33 -1.05 15.62
C MET A 146 12.29 -1.27 14.11
N ASP A 147 12.21 -2.53 13.66
CA ASP A 147 12.00 -2.90 12.24
C ASP A 147 10.72 -2.25 11.68
N LYS A 148 9.65 -2.11 12.49
CA LYS A 148 8.37 -1.54 12.07
C LYS A 148 8.33 -0.01 12.14
N ASN A 149 9.10 0.57 13.05
CA ASN A 149 9.09 2.00 13.33
C ASN A 149 10.52 2.51 13.65
N PRO A 150 11.21 3.15 12.67
CA PRO A 150 12.57 3.64 12.88
C PRO A 150 12.67 4.80 13.88
N PHE A 151 11.59 5.55 14.16
CA PHE A 151 11.61 6.65 15.14
C PHE A 151 11.97 6.16 16.55
N ILE A 152 11.63 4.91 16.89
CA ILE A 152 11.94 4.30 18.19
C ILE A 152 13.44 4.35 18.49
N LEU A 153 14.30 4.22 17.47
CA LEU A 153 15.77 4.25 17.63
C LEU A 153 16.26 5.58 18.21
N PHE A 154 15.65 6.68 17.79
CA PHE A 154 16.01 8.03 18.22
C PHE A 154 15.39 8.36 19.57
N SER A 155 14.12 8.01 19.76
CA SER A 155 13.41 8.24 21.03
C SER A 155 14.06 7.49 22.19
N LEU A 156 14.51 6.25 21.99
CA LEU A 156 15.29 5.51 22.99
C LEU A 156 16.62 6.17 23.34
N ARG A 157 17.17 6.96 22.43
CA ARG A 157 18.39 7.73 22.63
C ARG A 157 18.10 9.16 23.07
N GLY A 158 16.88 9.43 23.54
CA GLY A 158 16.48 10.72 24.11
C GLY A 158 16.26 11.82 23.09
N PHE A 159 16.08 11.48 21.81
CA PHE A 159 15.77 12.44 20.76
C PHE A 159 14.47 12.05 20.03
N ASP A 160 13.38 12.71 20.41
CA ASP A 160 12.07 12.54 19.77
C ASP A 160 12.01 13.37 18.48
N LEU A 161 12.29 12.73 17.35
CA LEU A 161 12.25 13.37 16.03
C LEU A 161 10.84 13.85 15.67
N VAL A 162 9.81 13.09 16.03
CA VAL A 162 8.41 13.40 15.68
C VAL A 162 8.03 14.73 16.30
N LYS A 163 8.24 14.85 17.61
CA LYS A 163 7.98 16.07 18.36
C LYS A 163 8.89 17.23 17.97
N HIS A 164 10.16 16.94 17.65
CA HIS A 164 11.12 17.99 17.30
C HIS A 164 10.77 18.68 15.98
N TYR A 165 10.36 17.90 14.97
CA TYR A 165 10.00 18.40 13.65
C TYR A 165 8.50 18.69 13.50
N ASN A 166 7.68 18.44 14.52
CA ASN A 166 6.23 18.64 14.53
C ASN A 166 5.55 17.92 13.35
N ILE A 167 5.86 16.62 13.22
CA ILE A 167 5.43 15.75 12.12
C ILE A 167 4.43 14.68 12.58
N GLU A 168 3.76 14.88 13.72
CA GLU A 168 2.76 13.95 14.25
C GLU A 168 1.66 13.65 13.21
N SER A 169 1.09 14.69 12.60
CA SER A 169 0.03 14.54 11.59
C SER A 169 0.49 13.86 10.30
N GLU A 170 1.80 13.86 10.03
CA GLU A 170 2.37 13.31 8.80
C GLU A 170 2.61 11.80 8.89
N ILE A 171 2.55 11.23 10.10
CA ILE A 171 2.74 9.79 10.36
C ILE A 171 1.45 9.08 10.80
N ASP A 172 0.36 9.83 10.93
CA ASP A 172 -0.96 9.29 11.26
C ASP A 172 -1.50 8.41 10.12
N ILE A 173 -2.24 7.36 10.50
CA ILE A 173 -2.95 6.51 9.54
C ILE A 173 -4.25 7.19 9.19
N GLU A 174 -4.32 7.79 8.01
CA GLU A 174 -5.55 8.41 7.51
C GLU A 174 -6.61 7.34 7.20
N TYR A 175 -7.89 7.72 7.36
CA TYR A 175 -8.97 6.87 6.88
C TYR A 175 -8.85 6.72 5.35
N PRO A 176 -8.95 5.49 4.81
CA PRO A 176 -8.49 5.24 3.45
C PRO A 176 -9.40 5.78 2.34
N LEU A 177 -10.60 6.24 2.68
CA LEU A 177 -11.59 6.78 1.74
C LEU A 177 -11.75 8.28 2.00
N SER A 178 -11.69 9.09 0.94
CA SER A 178 -12.00 10.53 1.04
C SER A 178 -13.52 10.68 1.12
N LEU A 179 -14.02 11.35 2.16
CA LEU A 179 -15.45 11.54 2.40
C LEU A 179 -15.76 13.04 2.37
N ALA A 180 -16.21 13.53 1.21
CA ALA A 180 -16.70 14.89 1.05
C ALA A 180 -18.22 14.94 1.25
N SER A 181 -18.71 16.01 1.86
CA SER A 181 -20.15 16.23 2.05
C SER A 181 -20.87 16.42 0.71
N TRP A 182 -22.08 15.88 0.61
CA TRP A 182 -22.93 16.05 -0.58
C TRP A 182 -23.14 17.53 -0.94
N GLN A 183 -22.91 17.85 -2.20
CA GLN A 183 -23.29 19.11 -2.82
C GLN A 183 -24.37 18.83 -3.87
N ASP A 184 -25.34 19.73 -4.00
CA ASP A 184 -26.42 19.54 -4.99
C ASP A 184 -25.86 19.75 -6.40
N GLU A 185 -25.47 18.64 -7.01
CA GLU A 185 -24.95 18.54 -8.36
C GLU A 185 -25.91 17.72 -9.25
N GLU A 186 -25.92 18.02 -10.55
CA GLU A 186 -26.76 17.31 -11.52
C GLU A 186 -26.19 15.90 -11.79
N VAL A 187 -27.03 14.89 -11.58
CA VAL A 187 -26.70 13.51 -11.92
C VAL A 187 -26.83 13.36 -13.43
N SER A 188 -25.76 12.86 -14.07
CA SER A 188 -25.74 12.67 -15.51
C SER A 188 -26.67 11.54 -15.94
N ASP A 189 -27.48 11.79 -16.98
CA ASP A 189 -28.27 10.77 -17.67
C ASP A 189 -27.57 10.26 -18.95
N GLU A 190 -26.34 10.71 -19.25
CA GLU A 190 -25.57 10.26 -20.42
C GLU A 190 -25.10 8.81 -20.26
N ASP A 191 -24.99 8.08 -21.38
CA ASP A 191 -24.44 6.72 -21.40
C ASP A 191 -22.96 6.74 -21.02
N MET A 192 -22.54 5.72 -20.26
CA MET A 192 -21.16 5.63 -19.79
C MET A 192 -20.39 4.57 -20.57
N GLU A 193 -19.31 4.99 -21.22
CA GLU A 193 -18.35 4.06 -21.79
C GLU A 193 -17.59 3.31 -20.67
N ILE A 194 -17.56 1.99 -20.77
CA ILE A 194 -16.78 1.13 -19.89
C ILE A 194 -15.38 0.92 -20.50
N ILE A 195 -14.36 1.37 -19.77
CA ILE A 195 -12.97 1.32 -20.19
C ILE A 195 -12.40 -0.07 -19.92
N LYS A 196 -11.72 -0.64 -20.92
CA LYS A 196 -10.98 -1.89 -20.74
C LYS A 196 -9.73 -1.65 -19.89
N LEU A 197 -9.63 -2.35 -18.78
CA LEU A 197 -8.48 -2.27 -17.87
C LEU A 197 -7.45 -3.37 -18.17
N SER A 198 -6.17 -3.02 -18.02
CA SER A 198 -5.05 -3.96 -18.13
C SER A 198 -4.65 -4.52 -16.76
N ASP A 199 -4.05 -5.71 -16.77
CA ASP A 199 -3.58 -6.37 -15.55
C ASP A 199 -2.57 -5.49 -14.79
N SER A 200 -2.94 -5.10 -13.56
CA SER A 200 -2.16 -4.21 -12.70
C SER A 200 -1.23 -4.97 -11.75
N SER A 201 -1.32 -6.30 -11.68
CA SER A 201 -0.57 -7.09 -10.68
C SER A 201 0.94 -7.03 -10.88
N GLY A 202 1.42 -6.99 -12.13
CA GLY A 202 2.84 -6.84 -12.44
C GLY A 202 3.42 -5.53 -11.88
N PHE A 203 2.69 -4.43 -12.05
CA PHE A 203 3.07 -3.13 -11.48
C PHE A 203 3.04 -3.17 -9.95
N ILE A 204 1.94 -3.62 -9.34
CA ILE A 204 1.83 -3.70 -7.87
C ILE A 204 3.01 -4.50 -7.30
N LEU A 205 3.28 -5.69 -7.82
CA LEU A 205 4.34 -6.57 -7.34
C LEU A 205 5.75 -5.98 -7.53
N SER A 206 5.97 -5.16 -8.56
CA SER A 206 7.25 -4.46 -8.75
C SER A 206 7.55 -3.39 -7.68
N MET A 207 6.51 -2.86 -7.04
CA MET A 207 6.65 -1.83 -5.99
C MET A 207 6.77 -2.42 -4.58
N LEU A 208 6.47 -3.71 -4.40
CA LEU A 208 6.46 -4.35 -3.09
C LEU A 208 7.84 -4.90 -2.72
N ASN A 209 8.36 -4.52 -1.55
CA ASN A 209 9.54 -5.17 -0.97
C ASN A 209 9.17 -6.59 -0.50
N PRO A 210 9.95 -7.64 -0.80
CA PRO A 210 9.64 -9.01 -0.39
C PRO A 210 9.53 -9.19 1.13
N ASN A 211 10.37 -8.57 1.95
CA ASN A 211 10.44 -8.87 3.39
C ASN A 211 10.03 -7.68 4.27
N PRO A 212 8.73 -7.32 4.33
CA PRO A 212 8.30 -6.21 5.16
C PRO A 212 8.34 -6.55 6.66
N PRO A 213 8.48 -5.54 7.52
CA PRO A 213 8.68 -5.72 8.97
C PRO A 213 7.45 -6.26 9.72
N PHE A 214 6.27 -6.27 9.09
CA PHE A 214 5.05 -6.87 9.65
C PHE A 214 4.89 -8.37 9.31
N ALA A 215 5.69 -8.91 8.40
CA ALA A 215 5.56 -10.27 7.90
C ALA A 215 6.79 -11.15 8.23
N SER A 216 6.56 -12.46 8.29
CA SER A 216 7.61 -13.47 8.56
C SER A 216 7.97 -14.31 7.32
N ILE A 217 7.40 -13.96 6.17
CA ILE A 217 7.61 -14.61 4.89
C ILE A 217 7.65 -13.54 3.80
N ASP A 218 8.13 -13.91 2.62
CA ASP A 218 8.08 -13.04 1.44
C ASP A 218 6.62 -12.64 1.15
N TYR A 219 6.28 -11.38 1.45
CA TYR A 219 4.92 -10.88 1.33
C TYR A 219 4.59 -10.48 -0.11
N ARG A 220 5.61 -10.20 -0.94
CA ARG A 220 5.42 -10.06 -2.39
C ARG A 220 4.98 -11.40 -2.99
N GLU A 221 5.56 -12.52 -2.57
CA GLU A 221 5.08 -13.88 -2.96
C GLU A 221 3.64 -14.14 -2.50
N VAL A 222 3.28 -13.70 -1.29
CA VAL A 222 1.89 -13.80 -0.77
C VAL A 222 0.92 -13.06 -1.69
N MET A 223 1.22 -11.81 -2.02
CA MET A 223 0.39 -10.99 -2.91
C MET A 223 0.37 -11.56 -4.33
N GLU A 224 1.47 -12.11 -4.84
CA GLU A 224 1.52 -12.77 -6.14
C GLU A 224 0.59 -13.99 -6.20
N GLU A 225 0.62 -14.87 -5.19
CA GLU A 225 -0.28 -16.03 -5.12
C GLU A 225 -1.75 -15.60 -4.98
N PHE A 226 -2.00 -14.53 -4.22
CA PHE A 226 -3.33 -13.93 -4.06
C PHE A 226 -3.89 -13.44 -5.41
N TYR A 227 -3.16 -12.55 -6.09
CA TYR A 227 -3.56 -11.98 -7.37
C TYR A 227 -3.71 -13.04 -8.48
N LYS A 228 -2.89 -14.10 -8.48
CA LYS A 228 -3.06 -15.24 -9.40
C LYS A 228 -4.39 -15.98 -9.23
N LYS A 229 -4.98 -15.98 -8.03
CA LYS A 229 -6.26 -16.65 -7.76
C LYS A 229 -7.48 -15.79 -8.04
N VAL A 230 -7.31 -14.46 -8.11
CA VAL A 230 -8.41 -13.50 -8.31
C VAL A 230 -9.30 -13.86 -9.50
N PRO A 231 -8.81 -14.12 -10.73
CA PRO A 231 -9.68 -14.37 -11.88
C PRO A 231 -10.56 -15.61 -11.71
N ARG A 232 -9.98 -16.69 -11.16
CA ARG A 232 -10.72 -17.92 -10.88
C ARG A 232 -11.77 -17.69 -9.79
N ALA A 233 -11.40 -16.98 -8.72
CA ALA A 233 -12.32 -16.70 -7.63
C ALA A 233 -13.47 -15.81 -8.08
N LEU A 234 -13.20 -14.80 -8.92
CA LEU A 234 -14.21 -13.90 -9.50
C LEU A 234 -15.28 -14.67 -10.25
N VAL A 235 -14.89 -15.55 -11.19
CA VAL A 235 -15.84 -16.36 -11.96
C VAL A 235 -16.64 -17.32 -11.06
N GLN A 236 -16.04 -17.81 -9.97
CA GLN A 236 -16.70 -18.72 -9.03
C GLN A 236 -17.66 -18.00 -8.08
N SER A 237 -17.29 -16.80 -7.61
CA SER A 237 -18.03 -16.08 -6.58
C SER A 237 -19.04 -15.10 -7.16
N ILE A 238 -18.77 -14.52 -8.33
CA ILE A 238 -19.62 -13.54 -9.01
C ILE A 238 -19.97 -14.09 -10.39
N SER A 239 -20.98 -14.95 -10.44
CA SER A 239 -21.57 -15.45 -11.68
C SER A 239 -23.05 -15.04 -11.77
N PRO A 240 -23.58 -14.82 -12.99
CA PRO A 240 -24.99 -14.53 -13.18
C PRO A 240 -25.87 -15.61 -12.54
N ILE A 241 -26.89 -15.17 -11.81
CA ILE A 241 -27.87 -16.01 -11.14
C ILE A 241 -28.73 -16.66 -12.22
N GLN A 242 -28.69 -18.00 -12.27
CA GLN A 242 -29.55 -18.77 -13.17
C GLN A 242 -30.93 -18.96 -12.51
N ASN A 243 -31.77 -17.91 -12.57
CA ASN A 243 -33.14 -17.93 -12.08
C ASN A 243 -34.13 -17.61 -13.20
N ARG A 244 -35.20 -18.41 -13.33
CA ARG A 244 -36.28 -18.17 -14.30
C ARG A 244 -37.08 -16.90 -14.00
N GLU A 245 -37.05 -16.46 -12.75
CA GLU A 245 -37.74 -15.26 -12.27
C GLU A 245 -36.85 -14.01 -12.32
N MET A 246 -35.67 -14.09 -12.94
CA MET A 246 -34.70 -12.97 -12.95
C MET A 246 -35.26 -11.72 -13.63
N GLU A 247 -36.05 -11.87 -14.71
CA GLU A 247 -36.72 -10.73 -15.36
C GLU A 247 -37.69 -10.01 -14.41
N ASP A 248 -38.42 -10.73 -13.57
CA ASP A 248 -39.35 -10.14 -12.61
C ASP A 248 -38.59 -9.46 -11.46
N ILE A 249 -37.49 -10.06 -11.01
CA ILE A 249 -36.58 -9.46 -10.03
C ILE A 249 -36.00 -8.16 -10.59
N GLU A 250 -35.49 -8.17 -11.83
CA GLU A 250 -34.92 -7.01 -12.50
C GLU A 250 -35.95 -5.88 -12.58
N ARG A 251 -37.17 -6.14 -13.04
CA ARG A 251 -38.25 -5.13 -13.07
C ARG A 251 -38.55 -4.51 -11.71
N LEU A 252 -38.49 -5.29 -10.63
CA LEU A 252 -38.66 -4.77 -9.27
C LEU A 252 -37.48 -3.87 -8.88
N LEU A 253 -36.24 -4.26 -9.21
CA LEU A 253 -35.04 -3.48 -8.94
C LEU A 253 -34.98 -2.17 -9.74
N GLN A 254 -35.39 -2.19 -11.01
CA GLN A 254 -35.47 -1.01 -11.88
C GLN A 254 -36.36 0.10 -11.27
N ASN A 255 -37.39 -0.31 -10.52
CA ASN A 255 -38.34 0.59 -9.84
C ASN A 255 -38.06 0.73 -8.33
N SER A 256 -36.87 0.36 -7.88
CA SER A 256 -36.46 0.49 -6.47
C SER A 256 -35.52 1.66 -6.23
N ASP A 257 -35.57 2.19 -5.01
CA ASP A 257 -34.58 3.11 -4.49
C ASP A 257 -33.53 2.32 -3.69
N PHE A 258 -32.27 2.73 -3.82
CA PHE A 258 -31.15 2.11 -3.13
C PHE A 258 -30.46 3.12 -2.23
N GLU A 259 -30.21 2.74 -0.99
CA GLU A 259 -29.43 3.51 -0.04
C GLU A 259 -28.31 2.63 0.53
N PHE A 260 -27.12 3.18 0.67
CA PHE A 260 -25.96 2.51 1.25
C PHE A 260 -25.55 3.21 2.55
N VAL A 261 -25.42 2.44 3.62
CA VAL A 261 -24.97 2.95 4.92
C VAL A 261 -23.53 2.51 5.13
N LEU A 262 -22.60 3.46 5.08
CA LEU A 262 -21.19 3.27 5.38
C LEU A 262 -20.98 3.28 6.90
N ASN A 263 -20.38 2.22 7.41
CA ASN A 263 -19.84 2.16 8.77
C ASN A 263 -18.32 2.38 8.74
N ARG A 264 -17.75 2.84 9.86
CA ARG A 264 -16.29 3.03 9.98
C ARG A 264 -15.55 1.74 9.64
N ASP A 265 -16.02 0.61 10.19
CA ASP A 265 -15.63 -0.70 9.70
C ASP A 265 -16.46 -1.02 8.45
N ILE A 266 -15.81 -0.99 7.29
CA ILE A 266 -16.50 -1.12 6.00
C ILE A 266 -17.26 -2.44 5.86
N TYR A 267 -16.82 -3.49 6.58
CA TYR A 267 -17.45 -4.82 6.56
C TYR A 267 -18.79 -4.88 7.31
N GLU A 268 -19.12 -3.84 8.08
CA GLU A 268 -20.43 -3.67 8.71
C GLU A 268 -21.39 -2.83 7.84
N SER A 269 -20.94 -2.37 6.66
CA SER A 269 -21.76 -1.55 5.75
C SER A 269 -22.77 -2.41 4.99
N SER A 270 -23.90 -1.81 4.59
CA SER A 270 -24.96 -2.57 3.92
C SER A 270 -25.82 -1.71 3.00
N PHE A 271 -26.45 -2.38 2.04
CA PHE A 271 -27.46 -1.79 1.18
C PHE A 271 -28.85 -2.00 1.78
N SER A 272 -29.67 -0.95 1.67
CA SER A 272 -31.11 -0.99 1.85
C SER A 272 -31.77 -0.75 0.50
N VAL A 273 -32.66 -1.66 0.10
CA VAL A 273 -33.45 -1.55 -1.11
C VAL A 273 -34.89 -1.31 -0.69
N THR A 274 -35.50 -0.25 -1.19
CA THR A 274 -36.88 0.13 -0.87
C THR A 274 -37.74 0.21 -2.12
N ASN A 275 -38.85 -0.52 -2.09
CA ASN A 275 -39.91 -0.47 -3.09
C ASN A 275 -41.18 -1.08 -2.47
N PRO A 276 -42.34 -0.39 -2.54
CA PRO A 276 -43.59 -0.87 -1.95
C PRO A 276 -43.98 -2.30 -2.35
N LEU A 277 -43.66 -2.72 -3.57
CA LEU A 277 -44.02 -4.03 -4.10
C LEU A 277 -43.13 -5.16 -3.57
N LEU A 278 -41.90 -4.90 -3.10
CA LEU A 278 -40.97 -5.95 -2.66
C LEU A 278 -41.51 -6.82 -1.53
N VAL A 279 -42.38 -6.28 -0.68
CA VAL A 279 -42.98 -7.01 0.45
C VAL A 279 -43.95 -8.08 -0.03
N ASP A 280 -44.64 -7.84 -1.15
CA ASP A 280 -45.61 -8.77 -1.74
C ASP A 280 -44.92 -9.87 -2.56
N TYR A 281 -43.71 -9.60 -3.06
CA TYR A 281 -42.92 -10.52 -3.89
C TYR A 281 -41.76 -11.21 -3.14
N LYS A 282 -41.88 -11.37 -1.80
CA LYS A 282 -40.89 -12.11 -0.98
C LYS A 282 -40.45 -13.47 -1.55
N PRO A 283 -41.33 -14.31 -2.13
CA PRO A 283 -40.94 -15.61 -2.66
C PRO A 283 -39.85 -15.54 -3.74
N LEU A 284 -39.79 -14.46 -4.53
CA LEU A 284 -38.79 -14.27 -5.59
C LEU A 284 -37.36 -14.18 -5.04
N PHE A 285 -37.21 -13.79 -3.77
CA PHE A 285 -35.91 -13.62 -3.11
C PHE A 285 -35.59 -14.76 -2.14
N SER A 286 -36.37 -15.84 -2.14
CA SER A 286 -36.24 -16.94 -1.18
C SER A 286 -34.90 -17.70 -1.25
N THR A 287 -34.22 -17.65 -2.40
CA THR A 287 -32.90 -18.27 -2.62
C THR A 287 -31.74 -17.36 -2.26
N MET A 288 -32.00 -16.10 -1.89
CA MET A 288 -31.00 -15.09 -1.59
C MET A 288 -30.91 -14.80 -0.09
N ASN A 289 -29.76 -14.34 0.37
CA ASN A 289 -29.56 -13.96 1.76
C ASN A 289 -29.99 -12.51 2.01
N VAL A 290 -31.31 -12.27 2.01
CA VAL A 290 -31.91 -10.94 2.23
C VAL A 290 -32.62 -10.85 3.59
N LYS A 291 -32.59 -9.67 4.21
CA LYS A 291 -33.32 -9.37 5.45
C LYS A 291 -34.46 -8.40 5.16
N PHE A 292 -35.68 -8.91 5.05
CA PHE A 292 -36.87 -8.09 4.77
C PHE A 292 -37.19 -7.11 5.89
N THR A 293 -37.55 -5.89 5.48
CA THR A 293 -38.04 -4.80 6.34
C THR A 293 -39.50 -4.49 5.99
N LYS A 294 -40.06 -3.43 6.57
CA LYS A 294 -41.44 -2.99 6.25
C LYS A 294 -41.58 -2.38 4.86
N GLN A 295 -40.49 -1.89 4.26
CA GLN A 295 -40.50 -1.09 3.03
C GLN A 295 -39.62 -1.71 1.92
N GLY A 296 -39.04 -2.88 2.17
CA GLY A 296 -38.13 -3.56 1.23
C GLY A 296 -37.26 -4.58 1.94
N PHE A 297 -35.95 -4.58 1.70
CA PHE A 297 -35.01 -5.47 2.37
C PHE A 297 -33.60 -4.89 2.46
N THR A 298 -32.77 -5.46 3.33
CA THR A 298 -31.33 -5.21 3.36
C THR A 298 -30.55 -6.44 2.93
N LEU A 299 -29.38 -6.23 2.32
CA LEU A 299 -28.49 -7.28 1.85
C LEU A 299 -27.02 -6.83 1.85
N SER A 300 -26.10 -7.80 1.76
CA SER A 300 -24.66 -7.53 1.66
C SER A 300 -24.29 -7.01 0.28
N THR A 301 -23.11 -6.39 0.17
CA THR A 301 -22.62 -5.89 -1.12
C THR A 301 -22.42 -7.01 -2.14
N THR A 302 -21.98 -8.20 -1.68
CA THR A 302 -21.75 -9.36 -2.55
C THR A 302 -23.04 -9.92 -3.15
N GLU A 303 -24.11 -10.01 -2.36
CA GLU A 303 -25.40 -10.48 -2.88
C GLU A 303 -25.98 -9.50 -3.89
N LEU A 304 -25.86 -8.19 -3.63
CA LEU A 304 -26.26 -7.16 -4.58
C LEU A 304 -25.41 -7.19 -5.86
N PHE A 305 -24.10 -7.42 -5.72
CA PHE A 305 -23.19 -7.55 -6.86
C PHE A 305 -23.61 -8.68 -7.80
N ARG A 306 -23.90 -9.87 -7.27
CA ARG A 306 -24.40 -11.01 -8.07
C ARG A 306 -25.71 -10.68 -8.78
N LEU A 307 -26.63 -10.00 -8.12
CA LEU A 307 -27.90 -9.59 -8.71
C LEU A 307 -27.71 -8.66 -9.90
N PHE A 308 -26.91 -7.60 -9.74
CA PHE A 308 -26.70 -6.62 -10.81
C PHE A 308 -25.87 -7.12 -11.99
N ILE A 309 -24.98 -8.09 -11.77
CA ILE A 309 -24.30 -8.81 -12.85
C ILE A 309 -25.26 -9.70 -13.65
N SER A 310 -26.42 -10.05 -13.06
CA SER A 310 -27.46 -10.84 -13.73
C SER A 310 -28.51 -10.00 -14.46
N CYS A 311 -28.54 -8.69 -14.24
CA CYS A 311 -29.45 -7.77 -14.94
C CYS A 311 -28.91 -7.46 -16.33
N GLU A 312 -29.77 -7.32 -17.33
CA GLU A 312 -29.40 -7.12 -18.74
C GLU A 312 -29.68 -5.69 -19.22
N ASP A 313 -30.63 -5.00 -18.60
CA ASP A 313 -31.09 -3.66 -18.97
C ASP A 313 -30.68 -2.63 -17.91
N GLU A 314 -30.13 -1.50 -18.36
CA GLU A 314 -29.72 -0.38 -17.53
C GLU A 314 -30.87 0.59 -17.19
N SER A 315 -32.01 0.45 -17.87
CA SER A 315 -33.16 1.34 -17.67
C SER A 315 -33.74 1.18 -16.27
N GLY A 316 -34.04 2.29 -15.58
CA GLY A 316 -34.56 2.26 -14.21
C GLY A 316 -34.35 3.58 -13.48
N SER A 317 -34.46 3.54 -12.14
CA SER A 317 -34.12 4.68 -11.28
C SER A 317 -32.64 5.09 -11.45
N GLN A 318 -32.31 6.34 -11.11
CA GLN A 318 -30.91 6.82 -11.15
C GLN A 318 -29.98 5.93 -10.31
N SER A 319 -30.44 5.47 -9.13
CA SER A 319 -29.68 4.55 -8.28
C SER A 319 -29.52 3.16 -8.89
N TYR A 320 -30.53 2.66 -9.60
CA TYR A 320 -30.42 1.40 -10.32
C TYR A 320 -29.40 1.49 -11.44
N ARG A 321 -29.51 2.52 -12.30
CA ARG A 321 -28.60 2.73 -13.44
C ARG A 321 -27.15 2.93 -12.98
N PHE A 322 -26.93 3.70 -11.92
CA PHE A 322 -25.59 3.84 -11.33
C PHE A 322 -25.03 2.50 -10.86
N LEU A 323 -25.80 1.71 -10.09
CA LEU A 323 -25.36 0.40 -9.60
C LEU A 323 -25.12 -0.60 -10.75
N PHE A 324 -25.95 -0.54 -11.80
CA PHE A 324 -25.77 -1.36 -13.01
C PHE A 324 -24.38 -1.18 -13.61
N TYR A 325 -23.94 0.07 -13.78
CA TYR A 325 -22.60 0.39 -14.26
C TYR A 325 -21.51 0.13 -13.21
N LEU A 326 -21.73 0.51 -11.95
CA LEU A 326 -20.76 0.35 -10.88
C LEU A 326 -20.32 -1.10 -10.70
N PHE A 327 -21.26 -2.05 -10.70
CA PHE A 327 -20.94 -3.46 -10.52
C PHE A 327 -20.20 -4.06 -11.72
N ARG A 328 -20.49 -3.63 -12.95
CA ARG A 328 -19.72 -4.02 -14.14
C ARG A 328 -18.29 -3.50 -14.08
N VAL A 329 -18.12 -2.24 -13.67
CA VAL A 329 -16.79 -1.67 -13.45
C VAL A 329 -16.06 -2.37 -12.31
N ALA A 330 -16.73 -2.68 -11.20
CA ALA A 330 -16.15 -3.44 -10.09
C ALA A 330 -15.64 -4.80 -10.57
N TYR A 331 -16.42 -5.52 -11.39
CA TYR A 331 -16.01 -6.78 -12.00
C TYR A 331 -14.71 -6.62 -12.80
N LEU A 332 -14.64 -5.61 -13.67
CA LEU A 332 -13.46 -5.36 -14.51
C LEU A 332 -12.23 -4.91 -13.69
N MET A 333 -12.43 -4.09 -12.65
CA MET A 333 -11.35 -3.68 -11.74
C MET A 333 -10.80 -4.87 -10.95
N ILE A 334 -11.66 -5.79 -10.52
CA ILE A 334 -11.25 -7.02 -9.85
C ILE A 334 -10.52 -7.94 -10.83
N GLU A 335 -11.04 -8.14 -12.05
CA GLU A 335 -10.42 -8.97 -13.08
C GLU A 335 -9.01 -8.46 -13.46
N ALA A 336 -8.89 -7.15 -13.63
CA ALA A 336 -7.64 -6.44 -13.90
C ALA A 336 -6.72 -6.33 -12.67
N LYS A 337 -7.18 -6.73 -11.48
CA LYS A 337 -6.42 -6.71 -10.22
C LYS A 337 -5.99 -5.29 -9.83
N SER A 338 -6.81 -4.29 -10.19
CA SER A 338 -6.54 -2.87 -9.99
C SER A 338 -6.97 -2.40 -8.60
N PHE A 339 -6.50 -3.10 -7.56
CA PHE A 339 -6.84 -2.80 -6.17
C PHE A 339 -5.73 -3.24 -5.21
N VAL A 340 -5.59 -2.55 -4.08
CA VAL A 340 -4.53 -2.78 -3.08
C VAL A 340 -5.09 -2.80 -1.65
N PRO A 341 -4.44 -3.50 -0.70
CA PRO A 341 -4.80 -3.46 0.70
C PRO A 341 -4.65 -2.05 1.29
N THR A 342 -5.45 -1.75 2.31
CA THR A 342 -5.36 -0.50 3.07
C THR A 342 -5.81 -0.72 4.51
N VAL A 343 -5.31 0.11 5.43
CA VAL A 343 -5.56 -0.04 6.87
C VAL A 343 -6.74 0.83 7.28
N ILE A 344 -7.65 0.27 8.08
CA ILE A 344 -8.68 1.05 8.78
C ILE A 344 -8.39 0.95 10.28
N GLU A 345 -7.95 2.05 10.86
CA GLU A 345 -7.66 2.12 12.29
C GLU A 345 -8.93 2.47 13.10
N ASP A 346 -9.12 1.73 14.19
CA ASP A 346 -10.12 2.01 15.22
C ASP A 346 -9.44 1.98 16.60
N LYS A 347 -9.07 3.17 17.07
CA LYS A 347 -8.30 3.41 18.30
C LYS A 347 -6.91 2.77 18.22
N LYS A 348 -6.74 1.58 18.81
CA LYS A 348 -5.49 0.80 18.75
C LYS A 348 -5.65 -0.47 17.94
N ASP A 349 -6.88 -0.88 17.64
CA ASP A 349 -7.14 -2.04 16.81
C ASP A 349 -7.25 -1.60 15.35
N PHE A 350 -7.13 -2.52 14.42
CA PHE A 350 -7.30 -2.20 13.01
C PHE A 350 -7.89 -3.37 12.22
N SER A 351 -8.53 -3.06 11.11
CA SER A 351 -8.88 -4.02 10.06
C SER A 351 -8.12 -3.67 8.78
N ILE A 352 -8.10 -4.61 7.84
CA ILE A 352 -7.51 -4.39 6.52
C ILE A 352 -8.65 -4.46 5.52
N ALA A 353 -8.78 -3.41 4.74
CA ALA A 353 -9.72 -3.26 3.65
C ALA A 353 -8.97 -3.28 2.31
N TYR A 354 -9.72 -3.19 1.22
CA TYR A 354 -9.17 -3.01 -0.12
C TYR A 354 -9.78 -1.80 -0.79
N ARG A 355 -8.95 -1.11 -1.56
CA ARG A 355 -9.34 0.07 -2.34
C ARG A 355 -8.83 -0.02 -3.76
N VAL A 356 -9.49 0.71 -4.64
CA VAL A 356 -9.10 0.84 -6.04
C VAL A 356 -7.69 1.45 -6.16
N LEU A 357 -6.95 0.99 -7.16
CA LEU A 357 -5.61 1.48 -7.44
C LEU A 357 -5.70 2.80 -8.22
N HIS A 358 -5.76 3.90 -7.48
CA HIS A 358 -5.90 5.23 -8.04
C HIS A 358 -4.77 5.61 -9.01
N SER A 359 -3.57 5.04 -8.86
CA SER A 359 -2.38 5.45 -9.63
C SER A 359 -2.46 5.18 -11.13
N ILE A 360 -3.38 4.32 -11.57
CA ILE A 360 -3.59 3.96 -12.97
C ILE A 360 -4.52 4.99 -13.64
N PRO A 361 -4.10 5.67 -14.73
CA PRO A 361 -4.91 6.70 -15.40
C PRO A 361 -6.29 6.20 -15.88
N GLU A 362 -6.36 5.00 -16.43
CA GLU A 362 -7.60 4.39 -16.90
C GLU A 362 -8.58 4.13 -15.75
N VAL A 363 -8.07 3.78 -14.57
CA VAL A 363 -8.88 3.63 -13.35
C VAL A 363 -9.45 4.99 -12.92
N GLN A 364 -8.65 6.06 -12.92
CA GLN A 364 -9.13 7.42 -12.61
C GLN A 364 -10.20 7.90 -13.59
N GLN A 365 -9.97 7.67 -14.88
CA GLN A 365 -10.93 8.03 -15.91
C GLN A 365 -12.25 7.29 -15.68
N GLN A 366 -12.20 5.99 -15.41
CA GLN A 366 -13.39 5.19 -15.14
C GLN A 366 -14.14 5.63 -13.88
N LEU A 367 -13.42 5.94 -12.79
CA LEU A 367 -13.99 6.47 -11.54
C LEU A 367 -14.68 7.82 -11.77
N SER A 368 -14.05 8.70 -12.56
CA SER A 368 -14.60 10.02 -12.88
C SER A 368 -15.89 9.91 -13.70
N SER A 369 -15.94 8.98 -14.65
CA SER A 369 -17.16 8.71 -15.43
C SER A 369 -18.27 8.12 -14.56
N LEU A 370 -17.96 7.17 -13.68
CA LEU A 370 -18.93 6.59 -12.75
C LEU A 370 -19.49 7.62 -11.77
N ALA A 371 -18.63 8.47 -11.20
CA ALA A 371 -19.05 9.47 -10.23
C ALA A 371 -20.13 10.40 -10.80
N ARG A 372 -20.07 10.77 -12.08
CA ARG A 372 -21.11 11.60 -12.70
C ARG A 372 -22.50 10.97 -12.69
N LEU A 373 -22.60 9.64 -12.64
CA LEU A 373 -23.86 8.91 -12.55
C LEU A 373 -24.35 8.71 -11.11
N ALA A 374 -23.51 8.93 -10.10
CA ALA A 374 -23.82 8.55 -8.73
C ALA A 374 -24.89 9.48 -8.13
N PRO A 375 -26.08 8.96 -7.76
CA PRO A 375 -27.07 9.77 -7.08
C PRO A 375 -26.77 9.88 -5.59
N LYS A 376 -27.56 10.70 -4.89
CA LYS A 376 -27.50 10.85 -3.44
C LYS A 376 -27.95 9.57 -2.73
N MET A 377 -27.01 8.64 -2.49
CA MET A 377 -27.35 7.31 -1.96
C MET A 377 -26.48 6.80 -0.83
N VAL A 378 -25.27 7.33 -0.63
CA VAL A 378 -24.35 6.85 0.42
C VAL A 378 -24.45 7.75 1.65
N LYS A 379 -24.76 7.16 2.81
CA LYS A 379 -24.75 7.82 4.11
C LYS A 379 -23.54 7.41 4.94
N HIS A 380 -22.89 8.39 5.56
CA HIS A 380 -21.90 8.21 6.61
C HIS A 380 -22.26 9.12 7.78
N GLU A 381 -22.33 8.59 9.00
CA GLU A 381 -22.69 9.37 10.21
C GLU A 381 -23.98 10.20 10.09
N LYS A 382 -24.96 9.72 9.31
CA LYS A 382 -26.27 10.36 8.97
C LYS A 382 -26.21 11.46 7.92
N GLU A 383 -25.04 11.82 7.41
CA GLU A 383 -24.89 12.76 6.31
C GLU A 383 -24.66 12.00 5.00
N TYR A 384 -25.09 12.59 3.89
CA TYR A 384 -24.79 12.05 2.57
C TYR A 384 -23.42 12.53 2.11
N VAL A 385 -22.65 11.64 1.50
CA VAL A 385 -21.37 11.96 0.88
C VAL A 385 -21.54 12.21 -0.62
N ASP A 386 -20.67 13.03 -1.22
CA ASP A 386 -20.73 13.42 -2.63
C ASP A 386 -20.63 12.21 -3.60
N GLN A 387 -20.79 12.49 -4.90
CA GLN A 387 -20.81 11.44 -5.92
C GLN A 387 -19.51 10.63 -6.01
N ARG A 388 -18.37 11.33 -5.88
CA ARG A 388 -17.05 10.69 -5.96
C ARG A 388 -16.83 9.78 -4.75
N SER A 389 -17.07 10.29 -3.55
CA SER A 389 -16.98 9.54 -2.30
C SER A 389 -17.93 8.34 -2.35
N SER A 390 -19.16 8.54 -2.83
CA SER A 390 -20.15 7.46 -2.98
C SER A 390 -19.64 6.31 -3.86
N THR A 391 -19.03 6.66 -4.99
CA THR A 391 -18.48 5.69 -5.94
C THR A 391 -17.31 4.92 -5.33
N GLU A 392 -16.33 5.63 -4.75
CA GLU A 392 -15.13 5.01 -4.17
C GLU A 392 -15.48 4.14 -2.96
N VAL A 393 -16.39 4.59 -2.09
CA VAL A 393 -16.86 3.84 -0.92
C VAL A 393 -17.47 2.50 -1.33
N ILE A 394 -18.45 2.52 -2.26
CA ILE A 394 -19.13 1.28 -2.66
C ILE A 394 -18.13 0.33 -3.32
N LEU A 395 -17.27 0.82 -4.22
CA LEU A 395 -16.24 -0.01 -4.85
C LEU A 395 -15.30 -0.63 -3.82
N SER A 396 -14.84 0.13 -2.82
CA SER A 396 -14.02 -0.39 -1.75
C SER A 396 -14.71 -1.46 -0.92
N CYS A 397 -15.97 -1.28 -0.56
CA CYS A 397 -16.75 -2.31 0.15
C CYS A 397 -16.91 -3.58 -0.72
N VAL A 398 -17.26 -3.43 -2.00
CA VAL A 398 -17.46 -4.57 -2.92
C VAL A 398 -16.17 -5.36 -3.12
N ILE A 399 -15.05 -4.67 -3.37
CA ILE A 399 -13.74 -5.32 -3.54
C ILE A 399 -13.32 -6.01 -2.23
N SER A 400 -13.50 -5.34 -1.09
CA SER A 400 -13.15 -5.89 0.22
C SER A 400 -13.95 -7.15 0.55
N ASP A 401 -15.27 -7.12 0.31
CA ASP A 401 -16.12 -8.29 0.50
C ASP A 401 -15.76 -9.42 -0.47
N PHE A 402 -15.44 -9.10 -1.74
CA PHE A 402 -14.95 -10.08 -2.70
C PHE A 402 -13.70 -10.80 -2.17
N VAL A 403 -12.71 -10.06 -1.65
CA VAL A 403 -11.49 -10.65 -1.09
C VAL A 403 -11.80 -11.62 0.05
N VAL A 404 -12.71 -11.26 0.95
CA VAL A 404 -13.14 -12.15 2.05
C VAL A 404 -13.75 -13.44 1.52
N HIS A 405 -14.61 -13.35 0.49
CA HIS A 405 -15.24 -14.51 -0.13
C HIS A 405 -14.26 -15.41 -0.89
N MET A 406 -13.07 -14.92 -1.27
CA MET A 406 -12.03 -15.77 -1.85
C MET A 406 -11.50 -16.82 -0.88
N ASP A 407 -11.69 -16.61 0.44
CA ASP A 407 -11.13 -17.43 1.53
C ASP A 407 -9.65 -17.76 1.31
N PHE A 408 -8.89 -16.74 0.93
CA PHE A 408 -7.50 -16.91 0.55
C PHE A 408 -6.61 -17.10 1.78
N MET A 409 -5.79 -18.15 1.73
CA MET A 409 -4.64 -18.29 2.61
C MET A 409 -3.44 -18.79 1.83
N HIS A 410 -2.31 -18.09 1.96
CA HIS A 410 -1.07 -18.45 1.27
C HIS A 410 -0.58 -19.85 1.66
N LYS A 411 -0.04 -20.60 0.70
CA LYS A 411 0.39 -22.00 0.89
C LYS A 411 1.34 -22.21 2.09
N LYS A 412 2.23 -21.26 2.38
CA LYS A 412 3.18 -21.35 3.52
C LYS A 412 2.53 -21.05 4.88
N GLN A 413 1.29 -20.54 4.90
CA GLN A 413 0.59 -20.13 6.11
C GLN A 413 -0.60 -21.03 6.46
N LYS A 414 -1.11 -21.85 5.52
CA LYS A 414 -2.32 -22.70 5.72
C LYS A 414 -2.35 -23.52 7.02
N ASN A 415 -1.23 -24.14 7.40
CA ASN A 415 -1.19 -25.01 8.59
C ASN A 415 -1.18 -24.23 9.91
N ASN A 416 -0.73 -22.97 9.89
CA ASN A 416 -0.67 -22.12 11.06
C ASN A 416 -0.69 -20.65 10.62
N PRO A 417 -1.86 -20.14 10.23
CA PRO A 417 -1.99 -18.78 9.72
C PRO A 417 -1.77 -17.78 10.86
N PRO A 418 -0.89 -16.77 10.67
CA PRO A 418 -0.73 -15.73 11.66
C PRO A 418 -1.99 -14.86 11.71
N GLN A 419 -2.26 -14.24 12.87
CA GLN A 419 -3.45 -13.40 13.06
C GLN A 419 -3.56 -12.32 11.98
N ILE A 420 -2.43 -11.73 11.57
CA ILE A 420 -2.41 -10.70 10.54
C ILE A 420 -2.91 -11.18 9.18
N SER A 421 -2.64 -12.43 8.78
CA SER A 421 -3.13 -12.97 7.50
C SER A 421 -4.66 -13.06 7.48
N TRP A 422 -5.28 -13.37 8.62
CA TRP A 422 -6.73 -13.35 8.74
C TRP A 422 -7.31 -11.93 8.61
N SER A 423 -6.57 -10.93 9.08
CA SER A 423 -6.97 -9.53 8.90
C SER A 423 -6.93 -9.12 7.44
N PHE A 424 -5.89 -9.53 6.70
CA PHE A 424 -5.78 -9.24 5.27
C PHE A 424 -6.90 -9.91 4.45
N PHE A 425 -7.17 -11.19 4.66
CA PHE A 425 -7.95 -11.97 3.69
C PHE A 425 -9.32 -12.44 4.17
N ASN A 426 -9.67 -12.20 5.44
CA ASN A 426 -10.92 -12.69 6.02
C ASN A 426 -11.62 -11.65 6.91
N ALA A 427 -11.28 -10.36 6.79
CA ALA A 427 -11.89 -9.25 7.54
C ALA A 427 -11.78 -9.36 9.07
N ASN A 428 -10.91 -10.23 9.60
CA ASN A 428 -10.77 -10.36 11.05
C ASN A 428 -10.08 -9.11 11.62
N LYS A 429 -10.78 -8.37 12.48
CA LYS A 429 -10.20 -7.25 13.22
C LYS A 429 -8.97 -7.69 14.01
N PHE A 430 -7.84 -7.04 13.77
CA PHE A 430 -6.62 -7.27 14.52
C PHE A 430 -6.71 -6.57 15.88
N LYS A 431 -6.76 -7.37 16.95
CA LYS A 431 -6.70 -6.88 18.33
C LYS A 431 -5.25 -6.71 18.77
N VAL A 432 -4.84 -5.48 19.05
CA VAL A 432 -3.49 -5.16 19.55
C VAL A 432 -3.37 -5.59 21.01
N LYS A 433 -2.50 -6.57 21.28
CA LYS A 433 -2.40 -7.21 22.62
C LYS A 433 -1.25 -6.69 23.45
N GLY A 434 -0.29 -5.99 22.86
CA GLY A 434 0.86 -5.46 23.57
C GLY A 434 1.89 -4.85 22.64
N PHE A 435 3.09 -4.66 23.18
CA PHE A 435 4.19 -3.97 22.53
C PHE A 435 4.53 -4.50 21.12
N GLU A 436 4.49 -5.81 20.91
CA GLU A 436 4.80 -6.42 19.60
C GLU A 436 3.79 -6.11 18.49
N ASP A 437 2.61 -5.60 18.85
CA ASP A 437 1.53 -5.33 17.91
C ASP A 437 1.38 -3.82 17.64
N GLU A 438 2.03 -2.98 18.44
CA GLU A 438 1.77 -1.53 18.52
C GLU A 438 2.04 -0.82 17.20
N ASN A 439 3.09 -1.21 16.47
CA ASN A 439 3.47 -0.58 15.21
C ASN A 439 3.03 -1.38 13.97
N LEU A 440 2.20 -2.41 14.11
CA LEU A 440 1.79 -3.25 12.97
C LEU A 440 0.96 -2.48 11.95
N ALA A 441 0.00 -1.66 12.41
CA ALA A 441 -0.87 -0.89 11.54
C ALA A 441 -0.05 0.08 10.66
N SER A 442 0.82 0.88 11.28
CA SER A 442 1.67 1.85 10.57
C SER A 442 2.65 1.17 9.63
N ALA A 443 3.22 0.03 10.01
CA ALA A 443 4.12 -0.74 9.15
C ALA A 443 3.42 -1.25 7.87
N ILE A 444 2.14 -1.66 7.99
CA ILE A 444 1.32 -2.08 6.83
C ILE A 444 0.93 -0.87 5.99
N TYR A 445 0.50 0.21 6.63
CA TYR A 445 0.16 1.46 5.97
C TYR A 445 1.32 1.97 5.12
N ASN A 446 2.51 2.12 5.71
CA ASN A 446 3.72 2.59 5.03
C ASN A 446 4.13 1.69 3.86
N TYR A 447 3.95 0.38 4.01
CA TYR A 447 4.29 -0.58 2.95
C TYR A 447 3.43 -0.44 1.69
N PHE A 448 2.16 -0.02 1.82
CA PHE A 448 1.25 0.21 0.69
C PHE A 448 1.08 1.70 0.32
N ALA A 449 1.64 2.63 1.12
CA ALA A 449 1.50 4.07 0.91
C ALA A 449 2.03 4.56 -0.44
N ILE A 450 2.95 3.83 -1.08
CA ILE A 450 3.43 4.14 -2.43
C ILE A 450 2.30 4.17 -3.48
N PHE A 451 1.20 3.46 -3.24
CA PHE A 451 0.03 3.47 -4.12
C PHE A 451 -0.99 4.57 -3.80
N ASP A 452 -0.73 5.37 -2.76
CA ASP A 452 -1.51 6.56 -2.38
C ASP A 452 -0.91 7.85 -2.96
N ILE A 453 0.11 7.77 -3.83
CA ILE A 453 0.77 8.93 -4.43
C ILE A 453 -0.21 9.91 -5.10
N ILE A 454 -1.28 9.42 -5.73
CA ILE A 454 -2.31 10.27 -6.36
C ILE A 454 -3.22 10.97 -5.33
N LYS A 455 -3.31 10.48 -4.08
CA LYS A 455 -4.09 11.15 -3.03
C LYS A 455 -3.46 12.45 -2.55
N SER A 456 -2.17 12.67 -2.85
CA SER A 456 -1.57 13.99 -2.71
C SER A 456 -2.45 15.02 -3.40
N GLN A 457 -2.76 16.11 -2.70
CA GLN A 457 -3.48 17.23 -3.28
C GLN A 457 -2.69 17.87 -4.46
N TYR A 458 -1.41 17.53 -4.58
CA TYR A 458 -0.53 17.96 -5.65
C TYR A 458 -0.41 16.93 -6.78
N ARG A 459 -0.37 17.43 -8.02
CA ARG A 459 0.02 16.64 -9.20
C ARG A 459 1.48 16.89 -9.55
N TYR A 460 2.23 15.82 -9.74
CA TYR A 460 3.66 15.89 -10.08
C TYR A 460 3.87 15.63 -11.56
N LYS A 461 4.75 16.44 -12.16
CA LYS A 461 5.11 16.34 -13.57
C LYS A 461 6.61 16.33 -13.73
N ILE A 462 7.12 15.35 -14.44
CA ILE A 462 8.55 15.24 -14.79
C ILE A 462 8.73 15.75 -16.21
N TYR A 463 9.64 16.70 -16.39
CA TYR A 463 10.02 17.24 -17.68
C TYR A 463 11.42 16.78 -18.03
N ILE A 464 11.59 16.31 -19.27
CA ILE A 464 12.88 16.15 -19.90
C ILE A 464 12.93 17.14 -21.06
N ASP A 465 13.72 18.19 -20.90
CA ASP A 465 13.90 19.21 -21.92
C ASP A 465 15.27 19.05 -22.60
N LYS A 466 15.32 19.34 -23.90
CA LYS A 466 16.56 19.31 -24.66
C LYS A 466 17.01 20.74 -24.93
N SER A 467 18.16 21.09 -24.36
CA SER A 467 18.93 22.26 -24.76
C SER A 467 20.16 21.76 -25.54
N ASP A 468 21.36 21.87 -24.96
CA ASP A 468 22.57 21.21 -25.45
C ASP A 468 22.67 19.76 -24.95
N ASN A 469 22.36 19.56 -23.66
CA ASN A 469 22.18 18.26 -23.02
C ASN A 469 20.70 18.06 -22.62
N TYR A 470 20.34 16.84 -22.23
CA TYR A 470 19.01 16.55 -21.70
C TYR A 470 18.94 16.96 -20.22
N MET A 471 17.96 17.79 -19.89
CA MET A 471 17.77 18.34 -18.55
C MET A 471 16.49 17.80 -17.95
N LEU A 472 16.58 17.26 -16.73
CA LEU A 472 15.47 16.85 -15.91
C LEU A 472 14.97 18.02 -15.06
N SER A 473 13.67 18.23 -14.99
CA SER A 473 13.04 19.04 -13.94
C SER A 473 11.75 18.40 -13.46
N ILE A 474 11.35 18.78 -12.24
CA ILE A 474 10.07 18.36 -11.66
C ILE A 474 9.28 19.60 -11.31
N LYS A 475 8.00 19.56 -11.66
CA LYS A 475 7.03 20.57 -11.26
C LYS A 475 5.92 19.96 -10.43
N VAL A 476 5.46 20.75 -9.46
CA VAL A 476 4.40 20.41 -8.52
C VAL A 476 3.24 21.35 -8.79
N GLN A 477 2.10 20.78 -9.18
CA GLN A 477 0.88 21.52 -9.50
C GLN A 477 -0.11 21.41 -8.34
N ASN A 478 -0.65 22.56 -7.90
CA ASN A 478 -1.73 22.67 -6.93
C ASN A 478 -2.86 23.53 -7.55
N GLY A 479 -3.99 22.89 -7.88
CA GLY A 479 -5.04 23.53 -8.69
C GLY A 479 -4.48 24.02 -10.04
N ASP A 480 -4.66 25.31 -10.33
CA ASP A 480 -4.17 25.92 -11.57
C ASP A 480 -2.72 26.43 -11.49
N LYS A 481 -2.11 26.40 -10.29
CA LYS A 481 -0.75 26.91 -10.09
C LYS A 481 0.27 25.78 -10.19
N GLU A 482 1.39 26.07 -10.84
CA GLU A 482 2.48 25.12 -11.04
C GLU A 482 3.80 25.76 -10.57
N TYR A 483 4.57 25.02 -9.78
CA TYR A 483 5.84 25.46 -9.20
C TYR A 483 6.95 24.48 -9.56
N LEU A 484 8.18 24.97 -9.74
CA LEU A 484 9.36 24.08 -9.77
C LEU A 484 9.52 23.39 -8.40
N LEU A 485 10.12 22.20 -8.38
CA LEU A 485 10.23 21.40 -7.16
C LEU A 485 10.85 22.18 -6.00
N ASN A 486 12.04 22.76 -6.18
CA ASN A 486 12.71 23.57 -5.16
C ASN A 486 11.85 24.74 -4.64
N GLN A 487 11.12 25.43 -5.53
CA GLN A 487 10.23 26.54 -5.19
C GLN A 487 9.00 26.07 -4.40
N SER A 488 8.46 24.90 -4.75
CA SER A 488 7.27 24.32 -4.12
C SER A 488 7.46 24.08 -2.62
N LEU A 489 8.69 23.78 -2.19
CA LEU A 489 9.04 23.53 -0.79
C LEU A 489 8.83 24.75 0.13
N SER A 490 8.72 25.95 -0.44
CA SER A 490 8.48 27.20 0.29
C SER A 490 7.02 27.67 0.24
N VAL A 491 6.23 27.14 -0.69
CA VAL A 491 4.87 27.61 -0.99
C VAL A 491 3.80 26.59 -0.60
N LEU A 492 4.13 25.31 -0.67
CA LEU A 492 3.24 24.18 -0.40
C LEU A 492 3.59 23.51 0.94
N ASN A 493 2.86 22.46 1.32
CA ASN A 493 3.27 21.62 2.44
C ASN A 493 4.60 20.92 2.09
N LYS A 494 5.69 21.45 2.64
CA LYS A 494 7.06 20.96 2.43
C LYS A 494 7.18 19.47 2.74
N MET A 495 6.56 18.99 3.83
CA MET A 495 6.72 17.61 4.27
C MET A 495 6.01 16.63 3.34
N GLU A 496 4.79 16.94 2.93
CA GLU A 496 4.04 16.15 1.95
C GLU A 496 4.81 16.02 0.62
N VAL A 497 5.38 17.13 0.12
CA VAL A 497 6.21 17.12 -1.09
C VAL A 497 7.48 16.28 -0.89
N LEU A 498 8.20 16.45 0.22
CA LEU A 498 9.42 15.69 0.49
C LEU A 498 9.15 14.18 0.67
N LYS A 499 8.04 13.78 1.31
CA LYS A 499 7.63 12.37 1.41
C LYS A 499 7.50 11.76 0.03
N PHE A 500 6.80 12.43 -0.89
CA PHE A 500 6.68 11.98 -2.27
C PHE A 500 8.05 11.88 -2.96
N ILE A 501 8.87 12.93 -2.89
CA ILE A 501 10.19 12.92 -3.55
C ILE A 501 11.11 11.85 -2.97
N SER A 502 11.04 11.57 -1.66
CA SER A 502 11.82 10.50 -1.04
C SER A 502 11.52 9.12 -1.64
N PHE A 503 10.25 8.86 -2.00
CA PHE A 503 9.89 7.65 -2.73
C PHE A 503 10.45 7.66 -4.15
N LEU A 504 10.26 8.77 -4.88
CA LEU A 504 10.73 8.90 -6.25
C LEU A 504 12.26 8.78 -6.36
N ASN A 505 12.99 9.24 -5.34
CA ASN A 505 14.45 9.17 -5.26
C ASN A 505 14.99 7.73 -5.30
N THR A 506 14.19 6.73 -4.92
CA THR A 506 14.53 5.30 -5.07
C THR A 506 14.66 4.89 -6.54
N TYR A 507 13.89 5.53 -7.43
CA TYR A 507 13.83 5.22 -8.86
C TYR A 507 14.53 6.26 -9.73
N LEU A 508 14.67 7.49 -9.22
CA LEU A 508 15.27 8.64 -9.90
C LEU A 508 16.14 9.44 -8.92
N PRO A 509 17.38 9.00 -8.65
CA PRO A 509 18.25 9.61 -7.64
C PRO A 509 18.59 11.10 -7.88
N GLU A 510 18.45 11.59 -9.11
CA GLU A 510 18.64 12.99 -9.50
C GLU A 510 17.66 13.94 -8.80
N THR A 511 16.54 13.42 -8.32
CA THR A 511 15.55 14.18 -7.55
C THR A 511 16.13 14.87 -6.32
N SER A 512 17.15 14.27 -5.69
CA SER A 512 17.90 14.89 -4.59
C SER A 512 18.50 16.25 -4.97
N GLN A 513 19.05 16.37 -6.18
CA GLN A 513 19.67 17.61 -6.67
C GLN A 513 18.62 18.66 -7.06
N LEU A 514 17.42 18.22 -7.47
CA LEU A 514 16.31 19.11 -7.82
C LEU A 514 15.64 19.80 -6.61
N LEU A 515 16.01 19.42 -5.40
CA LEU A 515 15.57 20.13 -4.20
C LEU A 515 16.25 21.50 -4.06
N GLU A 516 17.44 21.67 -4.64
CA GLU A 516 18.21 22.91 -4.62
C GLU A 516 18.24 23.57 -6.01
N ASN A 517 18.31 22.76 -7.07
CA ASN A 517 18.43 23.21 -8.45
C ASN A 517 17.09 23.16 -9.20
N GLU A 518 16.88 24.08 -10.13
CA GLU A 518 15.67 24.08 -10.99
C GLU A 518 15.69 22.94 -12.01
N MET A 519 16.88 22.57 -12.49
CA MET A 519 17.11 21.55 -13.51
C MET A 519 18.41 20.79 -13.21
N VAL A 520 18.45 19.52 -13.60
CA VAL A 520 19.62 18.63 -13.44
C VAL A 520 19.94 17.96 -14.76
N GLU A 521 21.21 17.90 -15.15
CA GLU A 521 21.63 17.23 -16.38
C GLU A 521 21.50 15.71 -16.26
N LEU A 522 20.84 15.09 -17.25
CA LEU A 522 20.82 13.64 -17.41
C LEU A 522 21.91 13.20 -18.38
N SER A 523 22.83 12.36 -17.89
CA SER A 523 23.78 11.68 -18.75
C SER A 523 23.05 10.77 -19.75
N LYS A 524 23.67 10.49 -20.89
CA LYS A 524 23.08 9.62 -21.92
C LYS A 524 22.66 8.25 -21.38
N SER A 525 23.47 7.64 -20.51
CA SER A 525 23.17 6.32 -19.91
C SER A 525 21.94 6.39 -18.98
N LYS A 526 21.84 7.45 -18.19
CA LYS A 526 20.71 7.66 -17.27
C LYS A 526 19.42 7.98 -18.01
N LEU A 527 19.51 8.73 -19.10
CA LEU A 527 18.37 8.98 -19.97
C LEU A 527 17.86 7.68 -20.61
N GLU A 528 18.76 6.81 -21.07
CA GLU A 528 18.39 5.50 -21.62
C GLU A 528 17.70 4.64 -20.56
N GLU A 529 18.28 4.51 -19.37
CA GLU A 529 17.66 3.82 -18.24
C GLU A 529 16.28 4.39 -17.91
N PHE A 530 16.16 5.72 -17.79
CA PHE A 530 14.91 6.39 -17.52
C PHE A 530 13.84 6.04 -18.56
N LEU A 531 14.18 6.10 -19.86
CA LEU A 531 13.22 5.83 -20.93
C LEU A 531 12.80 4.35 -20.96
N LEU A 532 13.74 3.43 -20.78
CA LEU A 532 13.50 2.00 -20.93
C LEU A 532 12.79 1.35 -19.74
N SER A 533 13.07 1.80 -18.51
CA SER A 533 12.56 1.15 -17.30
C SER A 533 11.80 2.13 -16.39
N THR A 534 12.44 3.23 -15.98
CA THR A 534 11.91 4.10 -14.93
C THR A 534 10.62 4.82 -15.35
N SER A 535 10.50 5.22 -16.62
CA SER A 535 9.36 5.98 -17.13
C SER A 535 8.04 5.24 -16.99
N THR A 536 8.03 3.92 -17.21
CA THR A 536 6.82 3.09 -17.08
C THR A 536 6.40 3.00 -15.61
N ILE A 537 7.37 2.83 -14.70
CA ILE A 537 7.10 2.78 -13.25
C ILE A 537 6.52 4.11 -12.77
N ILE A 538 7.16 5.23 -13.15
CA ILE A 538 6.74 6.59 -12.79
C ILE A 538 5.36 6.91 -13.38
N SER A 539 5.10 6.57 -14.63
CA SER A 539 3.80 6.79 -15.26
C SER A 539 2.69 5.99 -14.56
N ASN A 540 2.97 4.75 -14.15
CA ASN A 540 2.02 3.91 -13.41
C ASN A 540 1.77 4.38 -11.96
N LEU A 541 2.67 5.22 -11.42
CA LEU A 541 2.45 5.95 -10.16
C LEU A 541 1.53 7.17 -10.36
N GLY A 542 1.12 7.48 -11.60
CA GLY A 542 0.27 8.63 -11.91
C GLY A 542 1.02 9.93 -12.15
N ILE A 543 2.33 9.86 -12.36
CA ILE A 543 3.18 11.04 -12.58
C ILE A 543 3.28 11.28 -14.09
N ASP A 544 2.93 12.49 -14.53
CA ASP A 544 3.01 12.84 -15.94
C ASP A 544 4.48 12.99 -16.36
N ILE A 545 4.85 12.38 -17.50
CA ILE A 545 6.18 12.53 -18.08
C ILE A 545 6.07 13.32 -19.39
N ILE A 546 6.68 14.51 -19.40
CA ILE A 546 6.74 15.40 -20.55
C ILE A 546 8.11 15.25 -21.21
N LEU A 547 8.11 14.63 -22.39
CA LEU A 547 9.31 14.42 -23.21
C LEU A 547 9.38 15.41 -24.39
N PRO A 548 10.58 15.74 -24.89
CA PRO A 548 10.73 16.49 -26.12
C PRO A 548 10.25 15.64 -27.30
N LYS A 549 9.80 16.29 -28.37
CA LYS A 549 9.18 15.61 -29.54
C LYS A 549 10.05 14.49 -30.12
N GLU A 550 11.36 14.64 -30.05
CA GLU A 550 12.36 13.70 -30.56
C GLU A 550 12.37 12.37 -29.79
N LEU A 551 12.18 12.41 -28.46
CA LEU A 551 12.14 11.22 -27.60
C LEU A 551 10.76 10.55 -27.56
N LYS A 552 9.68 11.29 -27.84
CA LYS A 552 8.32 10.71 -27.90
C LYS A 552 8.21 9.55 -28.91
N ASN A 553 9.06 9.54 -29.93
CA ASN A 553 9.08 8.50 -30.97
C ASN A 553 9.97 7.28 -30.64
N LEU A 554 10.78 7.35 -29.58
CA LEU A 554 11.64 6.25 -29.09
C LEU A 554 10.88 5.29 -28.15
N LEU A 555 9.87 5.78 -27.43
CA LEU A 555 9.01 4.95 -26.57
C LEU A 555 7.97 4.12 -27.34
N ARG A 556 7.99 4.13 -28.68
CA ARG A 556 7.14 3.27 -29.50
C ARG A 556 7.97 2.10 -30.00
N PRO A 557 7.60 0.84 -29.72
CA PRO A 557 8.33 -0.30 -30.26
C PRO A 557 8.37 -0.19 -31.78
N LYS A 558 9.58 -0.11 -32.35
CA LYS A 558 9.76 -0.18 -33.80
C LYS A 558 10.07 -1.62 -34.14
N LEU A 559 9.15 -2.26 -34.87
CA LEU A 559 9.45 -3.49 -35.57
C LEU A 559 10.60 -3.21 -36.54
N SER A 560 11.78 -3.74 -36.21
CA SER A 560 12.95 -3.65 -37.08
C SER A 560 13.22 -5.02 -37.66
N LEU A 561 13.38 -5.06 -38.97
CA LEU A 561 13.71 -6.26 -39.72
C LEU A 561 15.22 -6.31 -39.93
N LYS A 562 15.89 -7.21 -39.21
CA LYS A 562 17.32 -7.48 -39.42
C LYS A 562 17.46 -8.69 -40.35
N VAL A 563 17.80 -8.44 -41.62
CA VAL A 563 18.01 -9.49 -42.61
C VAL A 563 19.40 -10.07 -42.42
N SER A 564 19.52 -11.26 -41.82
CA SER A 564 20.78 -12.03 -41.85
C SER A 564 20.74 -13.06 -42.97
N SER A 565 21.43 -12.78 -44.08
CA SER A 565 21.70 -13.79 -45.10
C SER A 565 22.79 -14.75 -44.60
N LYS A 566 22.47 -16.05 -44.50
CA LYS A 566 23.45 -17.13 -44.28
C LYS A 566 23.97 -17.75 -45.60
N ALA A 567 23.72 -17.12 -46.76
CA ALA A 567 24.12 -17.68 -48.04
C ALA A 567 25.37 -16.97 -48.59
N LYS A 568 26.44 -17.75 -48.84
CA LYS A 568 27.72 -17.27 -49.40
C LYS A 568 27.75 -17.17 -50.92
N ASN A 569 26.63 -17.31 -51.63
CA ASN A 569 26.57 -17.23 -53.09
C ASN A 569 25.49 -16.25 -53.57
N LEU A 570 25.92 -15.27 -54.36
CA LEU A 570 25.18 -14.08 -54.81
C LEU A 570 24.37 -14.29 -56.12
N GLN A 571 23.75 -15.45 -56.33
CA GLN A 571 22.95 -15.70 -57.54
C GLN A 571 21.74 -16.61 -57.27
N SER A 572 20.72 -16.08 -56.59
CA SER A 572 19.35 -16.57 -56.74
C SER A 572 18.37 -15.49 -56.28
N PHE A 573 17.34 -15.23 -57.09
CA PHE A 573 16.25 -14.31 -56.75
C PHE A 573 15.53 -14.79 -55.48
N PHE A 574 15.13 -13.84 -54.64
CA PHE A 574 14.39 -14.09 -53.40
C PHE A 574 13.08 -14.81 -53.70
N ASP A 575 12.89 -15.99 -53.12
CA ASP A 575 11.59 -16.66 -53.11
C ASP A 575 10.74 -16.11 -51.95
N LEU A 576 9.43 -16.07 -52.11
CA LEU A 576 8.46 -15.52 -51.16
C LEU A 576 8.52 -16.27 -49.82
N GLN A 577 8.95 -17.53 -49.86
CA GLN A 577 9.17 -18.36 -48.69
C GLN A 577 10.45 -17.97 -47.91
N SER A 578 11.44 -17.36 -48.56
CA SER A 578 12.64 -16.79 -47.91
C SER A 578 12.36 -15.45 -47.21
N MET A 579 11.26 -14.78 -47.56
CA MET A 579 10.72 -13.62 -46.83
C MET A 579 9.84 -14.03 -45.64
N LEU A 580 9.70 -15.30 -45.31
CA LEU A 580 8.94 -15.74 -44.12
C LEU A 580 9.84 -16.26 -42.99
N GLU A 581 11.14 -16.39 -43.23
CA GLU A 581 12.16 -16.62 -42.21
C GLU A 581 12.67 -15.28 -41.67
N TYR A 582 11.82 -14.56 -40.94
CA TYR A 582 12.21 -13.34 -40.24
C TYR A 582 12.26 -13.56 -38.73
N ASP A 583 13.46 -13.38 -38.16
CA ASP A 583 13.59 -13.09 -36.73
C ASP A 583 13.17 -11.64 -36.52
N TRP A 584 11.90 -11.45 -36.15
CA TRP A 584 11.42 -10.15 -35.69
C TRP A 584 12.13 -9.81 -34.39
N GLN A 585 12.96 -8.77 -34.43
CA GLN A 585 13.55 -8.20 -33.23
C GLN A 585 12.84 -6.88 -32.92
N ILE A 586 12.33 -6.77 -31.70
CA ILE A 586 11.91 -5.49 -31.14
C ILE A 586 13.18 -4.66 -30.98
N ALA A 587 13.37 -3.65 -31.84
CA ALA A 587 14.36 -2.63 -31.58
C ALA A 587 13.71 -1.55 -30.72
N ILE A 588 14.34 -1.25 -29.59
CA ILE A 588 14.03 -0.08 -28.79
C ILE A 588 14.94 1.05 -29.22
#